data_AF-A0AAD7MAJ3-F1
#
_entry.id   AF-A0AAD7MAJ3-F1
#
_cell.length_a   1.000
_cell.length_b   1.000
_cell.length_c   1.000
_cell.angle_alpha   90.00
_cell.angle_beta   90.00
_cell.angle_gamma   90.00
#
_symmetry.space_group_name_H-M   'P 1'
#
loop_
_entity.id
_entity.type
_entity.pdbx_description
1 polymer ?
#
loop_
_entity_poly.entity_id
_entity_poly.type
_entity_poly.pdbx_seq_one_letter_code
_entity_poly.pdbx_strand_id
1 'polypeptide(L)'
;MATSIMDCVQNGGGPAMNTDISGIGVRVSFYLQTLFLSCLCARSGDANEIAGALYTLLATNTAMAVTALILGLKPIPEISFHDGLVVFYLLYLSWVTVCFSLPACARLGNGASDKRSGNIKMLHFFSIVQSYTVFAFAFAMLITARTFGSSVLCNTHAVVVLFRPFSALTSGRTVCWVMTVLVVTVYTGILVKDHMPPAKKLVPQWIQKRVTKQIPAASDQDLPKTSPDVVPPPRSAPVIAPGNVQFRARQPPEPHMEYDLQIAWNLVIEIVVVLILWGLTVMNTELLIRWNNFAPSDGTSSWQFGQVLPMFLVVLPLTNVVNAFREFGLRPSSGSG
;
A
#
# COMPACT_ATOMS: atom_id res chain seq x y z
N MET A 1 -33.20 -20.76 15.22
CA MET A 1 -32.45 -19.83 16.09
C MET A 1 -32.09 -20.47 17.44
N ALA A 2 -32.99 -21.22 18.10
CA ALA A 2 -32.68 -21.91 19.37
C ALA A 2 -31.62 -23.04 19.26
N THR A 3 -31.54 -23.74 18.12
CA THR A 3 -30.55 -24.81 17.88
C THR A 3 -29.11 -24.30 17.85
N SER A 4 -28.86 -23.15 17.20
CA SER A 4 -27.52 -22.56 17.08
C SER A 4 -26.88 -22.13 18.40
N ILE A 5 -27.67 -21.88 19.45
CA ILE A 5 -27.15 -21.49 20.77
C ILE A 5 -26.51 -22.68 21.49
N MET A 6 -27.11 -23.87 21.37
CA MET A 6 -26.54 -25.09 21.95
C MET A 6 -25.27 -25.51 21.22
N ASP A 7 -25.19 -25.31 19.90
CA ASP A 7 -24.05 -25.79 19.10
C ASP A 7 -22.71 -25.17 19.49
N CYS A 8 -22.65 -23.86 19.78
CA CYS A 8 -21.40 -23.22 20.21
C CYS A 8 -20.91 -23.73 21.57
N VAL A 9 -21.84 -23.97 22.50
CA VAL A 9 -21.54 -24.42 23.86
C VAL A 9 -21.15 -25.90 23.86
N GLN A 10 -21.82 -26.70 23.04
CA GLN A 10 -21.69 -28.16 23.08
C GLN A 10 -20.49 -28.67 22.28
N ASN A 11 -20.11 -27.99 21.19
CA ASN A 11 -18.98 -28.39 20.34
C ASN A 11 -17.73 -27.55 20.54
N GLY A 12 -17.77 -26.50 21.38
CA GLY A 12 -16.63 -25.59 21.60
C GLY A 12 -16.12 -24.92 20.32
N GLY A 13 -17.03 -24.74 19.34
CA GLY A 13 -16.72 -24.26 18.00
C GLY A 13 -17.39 -22.94 17.66
N GLY A 14 -16.82 -22.26 16.66
CA GLY A 14 -17.37 -21.05 16.07
C GLY A 14 -18.60 -21.34 15.20
N PRO A 15 -19.42 -20.32 14.90
CA PRO A 15 -20.53 -20.45 13.96
C PRO A 15 -20.04 -20.83 12.56
N ALA A 16 -20.96 -21.22 11.67
CA ALA A 16 -20.61 -21.50 10.29
C ALA A 16 -20.00 -20.25 9.62
N MET A 17 -18.91 -20.44 8.89
CA MET A 17 -18.16 -19.38 8.23
C MET A 17 -18.96 -18.77 7.07
N ASN A 18 -18.99 -17.43 6.97
CA ASN A 18 -19.62 -16.77 5.83
C ASN A 18 -18.70 -16.85 4.60
N THR A 19 -19.04 -17.76 3.68
CA THR A 19 -18.24 -18.10 2.50
C THR A 19 -18.01 -16.95 1.53
N ASP A 20 -18.86 -15.92 1.52
CA ASP A 20 -18.70 -14.76 0.63
C ASP A 20 -17.66 -13.75 1.13
N ILE A 21 -17.29 -13.80 2.43
CA ILE A 21 -16.45 -12.77 3.07
C ILE A 21 -15.17 -13.38 3.64
N SER A 22 -15.27 -14.51 4.31
CA SER A 22 -14.16 -15.22 4.95
C SER A 22 -13.85 -16.55 4.27
N GLY A 23 -14.56 -16.89 3.19
CA GLY A 23 -14.41 -18.15 2.46
C GLY A 23 -13.06 -18.31 1.76
N ILE A 24 -12.72 -19.55 1.41
CA ILE A 24 -11.40 -19.93 0.91
C ILE A 24 -10.96 -19.12 -0.33
N GLY A 25 -11.85 -18.90 -1.30
CA GLY A 25 -11.53 -18.11 -2.49
C GLY A 25 -11.17 -16.66 -2.17
N VAL A 26 -11.89 -16.04 -1.22
CA VAL A 26 -11.58 -14.69 -0.74
C VAL A 26 -10.21 -14.66 -0.08
N ARG A 27 -9.92 -15.60 0.82
CA ARG A 27 -8.62 -15.67 1.52
C ARG A 27 -7.46 -15.86 0.54
N VAL A 28 -7.56 -16.87 -0.33
CA VAL A 28 -6.55 -17.16 -1.35
C VAL A 28 -6.32 -15.96 -2.26
N SER A 29 -7.37 -15.26 -2.65
CA SER A 29 -7.22 -14.06 -3.48
C SER A 29 -6.41 -12.96 -2.78
N PHE A 30 -6.65 -12.71 -1.49
CA PHE A 30 -5.88 -11.74 -0.70
C PHE A 30 -4.43 -12.19 -0.54
N TYR A 31 -4.19 -13.48 -0.27
CA TYR A 31 -2.84 -14.02 -0.16
C TYR A 31 -2.07 -13.85 -1.47
N LEU A 32 -2.68 -14.16 -2.61
CA LEU A 32 -2.04 -14.04 -3.92
C LEU A 32 -1.86 -12.59 -4.36
N GLN A 33 -2.86 -11.71 -4.16
CA GLN A 33 -2.75 -10.29 -4.51
C GLN A 33 -1.59 -9.63 -3.75
N THR A 34 -1.47 -9.90 -2.44
CA THR A 34 -0.40 -9.33 -1.60
C THR A 34 0.97 -9.88 -1.97
N LEU A 35 1.06 -11.17 -2.28
CA LEU A 35 2.29 -11.81 -2.75
C LEU A 35 2.74 -11.22 -4.09
N PHE A 36 1.85 -11.19 -5.08
CA PHE A 36 2.15 -10.71 -6.42
C PHE A 36 2.49 -9.22 -6.43
N LEU A 37 1.77 -8.39 -5.67
CA LEU A 37 2.11 -6.98 -5.54
C LEU A 37 3.50 -6.79 -4.90
N SER A 38 3.85 -7.57 -3.88
CA SER A 38 5.17 -7.48 -3.25
C SER A 38 6.27 -7.88 -4.24
N CYS A 39 6.07 -8.97 -4.99
CA CYS A 39 6.98 -9.37 -6.07
C CYS A 39 7.09 -8.32 -7.18
N LEU A 40 5.97 -7.68 -7.56
CA LEU A 40 5.95 -6.57 -8.51
C LEU A 40 6.74 -5.38 -8.02
N CYS A 41 6.62 -5.01 -6.74
CA CYS A 41 7.34 -3.87 -6.17
C CYS A 41 8.84 -4.13 -6.12
N ALA A 42 9.24 -5.37 -5.82
CA ALA A 42 10.63 -5.77 -5.85
C ALA A 42 11.19 -5.72 -7.29
N ARG A 43 10.39 -6.14 -8.28
CA ARG A 43 10.90 -6.41 -9.64
C ARG A 43 10.66 -5.33 -10.68
N SER A 44 9.48 -4.73 -10.73
CA SER A 44 9.07 -3.87 -11.84
C SER A 44 9.85 -2.55 -11.82
N GLY A 45 10.34 -2.16 -12.99
CA GLY A 45 10.91 -0.83 -13.22
C GLY A 45 9.83 0.23 -13.56
N ASP A 46 8.58 -0.19 -13.76
CA ASP A 46 7.49 0.70 -14.15
C ASP A 46 6.51 0.94 -13.00
N ALA A 47 6.52 2.19 -12.48
CA ALA A 47 5.57 2.62 -11.46
C ALA A 47 4.09 2.54 -11.92
N ASN A 48 3.78 2.53 -13.22
CA ASN A 48 2.40 2.43 -13.70
C ASN A 48 1.82 1.04 -13.51
N GLU A 49 2.62 -0.01 -13.77
CA GLU A 49 2.22 -1.40 -13.53
C GLU A 49 1.95 -1.65 -12.04
N ILE A 50 2.84 -1.16 -11.19
CA ILE A 50 2.71 -1.27 -9.73
C ILE A 50 1.49 -0.46 -9.27
N ALA A 51 1.31 0.77 -9.76
CA ALA A 51 0.18 1.61 -9.39
C ALA A 51 -1.17 0.96 -9.74
N GLY A 52 -1.30 0.33 -10.92
CA GLY A 52 -2.53 -0.36 -11.32
C GLY A 52 -2.91 -1.52 -10.39
N ALA A 53 -1.93 -2.35 -10.04
CA ALA A 53 -2.11 -3.42 -9.04
C ALA A 53 -2.45 -2.85 -7.65
N LEU A 54 -1.77 -1.79 -7.24
CA LEU A 54 -2.00 -1.14 -5.94
C LEU A 54 -3.39 -0.51 -5.87
N TYR A 55 -3.87 0.18 -6.91
CA TYR A 55 -5.24 0.71 -6.97
C TYR A 55 -6.29 -0.36 -6.78
N THR A 56 -6.11 -1.51 -7.45
CA THR A 56 -7.03 -2.64 -7.34
C THR A 56 -7.07 -3.15 -5.90
N LEU A 57 -5.90 -3.35 -5.28
CA LEU A 57 -5.79 -3.79 -3.88
C LEU A 57 -6.39 -2.78 -2.90
N LEU A 58 -6.16 -1.48 -3.11
CA LEU A 58 -6.72 -0.42 -2.27
C LEU A 58 -8.25 -0.42 -2.35
N ALA A 59 -8.82 -0.56 -3.55
CA ALA A 59 -10.26 -0.60 -3.76
C ALA A 59 -10.89 -1.85 -3.12
N THR A 60 -10.30 -3.04 -3.32
CA THR A 60 -10.79 -4.29 -2.73
C THR A 60 -10.73 -4.27 -1.21
N ASN A 61 -9.62 -3.82 -0.63
CA ASN A 61 -9.49 -3.68 0.82
C ASN A 61 -10.54 -2.72 1.40
N THR A 62 -10.75 -1.57 0.75
CA THR A 62 -11.73 -0.56 1.21
C THR A 62 -13.14 -1.13 1.12
N ALA A 63 -13.49 -1.76 0.00
CA ALA A 63 -14.79 -2.40 -0.18
C ALA A 63 -15.04 -3.51 0.84
N MET A 64 -14.04 -4.36 1.10
CA MET A 64 -14.13 -5.42 2.10
C MET A 64 -14.30 -4.87 3.52
N ALA A 65 -13.51 -3.87 3.91
CA ALA A 65 -13.59 -3.25 5.23
C ALA A 65 -14.97 -2.61 5.46
N VAL A 66 -15.47 -1.85 4.48
CA VAL A 66 -16.80 -1.22 4.55
C VAL A 66 -17.92 -2.27 4.58
N THR A 67 -17.83 -3.30 3.74
CA THR A 67 -18.84 -4.38 3.69
C THR A 67 -18.89 -5.13 5.01
N ALA A 68 -17.73 -5.54 5.56
CA ALA A 68 -17.66 -6.21 6.85
C ALA A 68 -18.18 -5.33 7.99
N LEU A 69 -17.88 -4.03 7.97
CA LEU A 69 -18.41 -3.08 8.94
C LEU A 69 -19.94 -3.01 8.87
N ILE A 70 -20.51 -2.84 7.67
CA ILE A 70 -21.96 -2.75 7.47
C ILE A 70 -22.64 -4.04 7.91
N LEU A 71 -22.17 -5.19 7.45
CA LEU A 71 -22.80 -6.48 7.75
C LEU A 71 -22.64 -6.90 9.21
N GLY A 72 -21.56 -6.50 9.87
CA GLY A 72 -21.30 -6.80 11.27
C GLY A 72 -22.06 -5.89 12.25
N LEU A 73 -22.41 -4.68 11.83
CA LEU A 73 -23.11 -3.68 12.67
C LEU A 73 -24.60 -3.51 12.35
N LYS A 74 -25.13 -4.22 11.34
CA LYS A 74 -26.58 -4.25 11.07
C LYS A 74 -27.36 -4.72 12.32
N PRO A 75 -28.61 -4.25 12.53
CA PRO A 75 -29.45 -4.72 13.64
C PRO A 75 -29.66 -6.23 13.66
N ILE A 76 -29.70 -6.85 12.47
CA ILE A 76 -29.63 -8.29 12.28
C ILE A 76 -28.32 -8.56 11.53
N PRO A 77 -27.22 -8.80 12.26
CA PRO A 77 -25.91 -8.95 11.63
C PRO A 77 -25.85 -10.25 10.81
N GLU A 78 -25.20 -10.17 9.65
CA GLU A 78 -25.10 -11.28 8.67
C GLU A 78 -23.75 -12.02 8.76
N ILE A 79 -22.78 -11.43 9.44
CA ILE A 79 -21.47 -12.03 9.70
C ILE A 79 -21.29 -12.28 11.19
N SER A 80 -20.49 -13.28 11.52
CA SER A 80 -20.08 -13.52 12.91
C SER A 80 -18.87 -12.67 13.29
N PHE A 81 -18.60 -12.57 14.59
CA PHE A 81 -17.33 -12.00 15.08
C PHE A 81 -16.10 -12.76 14.57
N HIS A 82 -16.24 -14.08 14.37
CA HIS A 82 -15.18 -14.92 13.85
C HIS A 82 -14.85 -14.59 12.40
N ASP A 83 -15.86 -14.33 11.56
CA ASP A 83 -15.66 -13.82 10.20
C ASP A 83 -14.97 -12.45 10.22
N GLY A 84 -15.39 -11.57 11.13
CA GLY A 84 -14.76 -10.26 11.35
C GLY A 84 -13.28 -10.37 11.69
N LEU A 85 -12.89 -11.33 12.54
CA LEU A 85 -11.48 -11.58 12.87
C LEU A 85 -10.68 -12.06 11.65
N VAL A 86 -11.24 -12.93 10.81
CA VAL A 86 -10.58 -13.37 9.56
C VAL A 86 -10.38 -12.18 8.63
N VAL A 87 -11.42 -11.37 8.41
CA VAL A 87 -11.34 -10.15 7.58
C VAL A 87 -10.31 -9.18 8.15
N PHE A 88 -10.25 -9.01 9.46
CA PHE A 88 -9.24 -8.17 10.11
C PHE A 88 -7.81 -8.63 9.79
N TYR A 89 -7.53 -9.93 9.84
CA TYR A 89 -6.22 -10.48 9.46
C TYR A 89 -5.90 -10.27 7.98
N LEU A 90 -6.86 -10.50 7.08
CA LEU A 90 -6.68 -10.28 5.64
C LEU A 90 -6.40 -8.81 5.31
N LEU A 91 -7.17 -7.90 5.91
CA LEU A 91 -6.99 -6.46 5.73
C LEU A 91 -5.66 -5.98 6.30
N TYR A 92 -5.22 -6.54 7.44
CA TYR A 92 -3.94 -6.19 8.05
C TYR A 92 -2.76 -6.68 7.19
N LEU A 93 -2.81 -7.91 6.69
CA LEU A 93 -1.83 -8.43 5.72
C LEU A 93 -1.71 -7.49 4.52
N SER A 94 -2.85 -7.13 3.94
CA SER A 94 -2.90 -6.28 2.76
C SER A 94 -2.43 -4.85 3.04
N TRP A 95 -2.79 -4.29 4.19
CA TRP A 95 -2.33 -2.97 4.64
C TRP A 95 -0.81 -2.91 4.82
N VAL A 96 -0.21 -3.96 5.41
CA VAL A 96 1.25 -4.06 5.54
C VAL A 96 1.92 -4.08 4.17
N THR A 97 1.39 -4.87 3.22
CA THR A 97 1.91 -4.88 1.83
C THR A 97 1.83 -3.49 1.20
N VAL A 98 0.69 -2.79 1.30
CA VAL A 98 0.53 -1.43 0.78
C VAL A 98 1.58 -0.47 1.36
N CYS A 99 1.86 -0.57 2.67
CA CYS A 99 2.85 0.27 3.34
C CYS A 99 4.27 0.05 2.80
N PHE A 100 4.64 -1.18 2.42
CA PHE A 100 5.94 -1.47 1.81
C PHE A 100 5.99 -1.12 0.31
N SER A 101 4.87 -1.27 -0.40
CA SER A 101 4.76 -0.97 -1.83
C SER A 101 4.81 0.52 -2.15
N LEU A 102 4.21 1.38 -1.32
CA LEU A 102 4.16 2.83 -1.57
C LEU A 102 5.55 3.49 -1.67
N PRO A 103 6.49 3.28 -0.74
CA PRO A 103 7.86 3.80 -0.87
C PRO A 103 8.56 3.29 -2.14
N ALA A 104 8.32 2.04 -2.55
CA ALA A 104 8.86 1.50 -3.79
C ALA A 104 8.32 2.28 -5.01
N CYS A 105 7.01 2.56 -5.07
CA CYS A 105 6.42 3.40 -6.12
C CYS A 105 6.99 4.83 -6.13
N ALA A 106 7.16 5.45 -4.96
CA ALA A 106 7.66 6.81 -4.84
C ALA A 106 9.10 6.95 -5.36
N ARG A 107 9.97 5.95 -5.11
CA ARG A 107 11.34 5.93 -5.63
C ARG A 107 11.38 5.97 -7.16
N LEU A 108 10.50 5.21 -7.82
CA LEU A 108 10.40 5.15 -9.29
C LEU A 108 9.79 6.43 -9.90
N GLY A 109 9.00 7.17 -9.11
CA GLY A 109 8.34 8.40 -9.55
C GLY A 109 9.27 9.61 -9.69
N ASN A 110 10.34 9.69 -8.89
CA ASN A 110 11.17 10.90 -8.77
C ASN A 110 11.96 11.29 -10.03
N GLY A 111 12.15 10.37 -10.97
CA GLY A 111 12.87 10.63 -12.23
C GLY A 111 11.98 10.96 -13.44
N ALA A 112 10.65 10.93 -13.29
CA ALA A 112 9.74 10.94 -14.42
C ALA A 112 8.98 12.27 -14.61
N SER A 113 8.67 12.57 -15.87
CA SER A 113 7.94 13.74 -16.36
C SER A 113 6.72 14.14 -15.51
N ASP A 114 6.46 15.46 -15.44
CA ASP A 114 5.48 16.16 -14.59
C ASP A 114 4.07 15.51 -14.57
N LYS A 115 3.64 14.94 -15.70
CA LYS A 115 2.34 14.24 -15.81
C LYS A 115 2.23 12.99 -14.90
N ARG A 116 3.33 12.29 -14.62
CA ARG A 116 3.36 11.09 -13.76
C ARG A 116 3.15 11.44 -12.27
N SER A 117 3.51 12.66 -11.88
CA SER A 117 3.37 13.15 -10.49
C SER A 117 1.92 13.12 -10.01
N GLY A 118 0.95 13.41 -10.90
CA GLY A 118 -0.48 13.41 -10.57
C GLY A 118 -1.01 12.05 -10.11
N ASN A 119 -0.68 10.99 -10.84
CA ASN A 119 -1.16 9.63 -10.54
C ASN A 119 -0.61 9.12 -9.19
N ILE A 120 0.63 9.46 -8.85
CA ILE A 120 1.25 9.06 -7.59
C ILE A 120 0.57 9.78 -6.41
N LYS A 121 0.32 11.09 -6.53
CA LYS A 121 -0.41 11.85 -5.48
C LYS A 121 -1.80 11.28 -5.22
N MET A 122 -2.51 10.90 -6.29
CA MET A 122 -3.81 10.25 -6.18
C MET A 122 -3.71 8.89 -5.48
N LEU A 123 -2.70 8.09 -5.81
CA LEU A 123 -2.44 6.79 -5.20
C LEU A 123 -2.16 6.91 -3.69
N HIS A 124 -1.34 7.88 -3.30
CA HIS A 124 -1.11 8.21 -1.89
C HIS A 124 -2.41 8.58 -1.17
N PHE A 125 -3.24 9.43 -1.79
CA PHE A 125 -4.53 9.81 -1.21
C PHE A 125 -5.44 8.59 -0.98
N PHE A 126 -5.59 7.70 -1.96
CA PHE A 126 -6.38 6.49 -1.77
C PHE A 126 -5.82 5.54 -0.72
N SER A 127 -4.49 5.43 -0.61
CA SER A 127 -3.87 4.64 0.44
C SER A 127 -4.14 5.20 1.84
N ILE A 128 -4.16 6.53 1.99
CA ILE A 128 -4.54 7.19 3.25
C ILE A 128 -5.99 6.85 3.59
N VAL A 129 -6.92 7.02 2.65
CA VAL A 129 -8.36 6.71 2.83
C VAL A 129 -8.55 5.24 3.20
N GLN A 130 -7.89 4.33 2.48
CA GLN A 130 -7.97 2.89 2.74
C GLN A 130 -7.42 2.54 4.13
N SER A 131 -6.28 3.11 4.53
CA SER A 131 -5.67 2.87 5.85
C SER A 131 -6.60 3.30 6.98
N TYR A 132 -7.15 4.51 6.91
CA TYR A 132 -8.11 4.98 7.92
C TYR A 132 -9.41 4.17 7.92
N THR A 133 -9.84 3.64 6.77
CA THR A 133 -10.99 2.74 6.70
C THR A 133 -10.71 1.42 7.42
N VAL A 134 -9.52 0.82 7.21
CA VAL A 134 -9.10 -0.39 7.93
C VAL A 134 -8.99 -0.14 9.43
N PHE A 135 -8.45 1.02 9.85
CA PHE A 135 -8.38 1.39 11.27
C PHE A 135 -9.76 1.61 11.88
N ALA A 136 -10.68 2.25 11.16
CA ALA A 136 -12.06 2.42 11.60
C ALA A 136 -12.76 1.07 11.78
N PHE A 137 -12.58 0.14 10.83
CA PHE A 137 -13.08 -1.24 10.97
C PHE A 137 -12.48 -1.95 12.19
N ALA A 138 -11.16 -1.87 12.39
CA ALA A 138 -10.48 -2.44 13.54
C ALA A 138 -11.02 -1.89 14.87
N PHE A 139 -11.13 -0.57 14.99
CA PHE A 139 -11.68 0.07 16.20
C PHE A 139 -13.14 -0.30 16.43
N ALA A 140 -13.98 -0.28 15.40
CA ALA A 140 -15.38 -0.68 15.52
C ALA A 140 -15.49 -2.11 16.05
N MET A 141 -14.79 -3.06 15.42
CA MET A 141 -14.75 -4.46 15.85
C MET A 141 -14.25 -4.61 17.29
N LEU A 142 -13.21 -3.86 17.69
CA LEU A 142 -12.65 -3.91 19.04
C LEU A 142 -13.55 -3.27 20.11
N ILE A 143 -14.28 -2.20 19.78
CA ILE A 143 -15.26 -1.56 20.66
C ILE A 143 -16.43 -2.51 20.89
N THR A 144 -16.99 -3.05 19.80
CA THR A 144 -18.20 -3.88 19.82
C THR A 144 -17.91 -5.37 19.94
N ALA A 145 -16.67 -5.81 20.21
CA ALA A 145 -16.28 -7.22 20.18
C ALA A 145 -17.22 -8.16 20.97
N ARG A 146 -17.79 -7.69 22.08
CA ARG A 146 -18.74 -8.46 22.89
C ARG A 146 -20.11 -8.64 22.23
N THR A 147 -20.54 -7.72 21.39
CA THR A 147 -21.89 -7.68 20.78
C THR A 147 -21.84 -7.76 19.25
N PHE A 148 -20.65 -7.89 18.66
CA PHE A 148 -20.47 -7.89 17.22
C PHE A 148 -20.93 -9.22 16.62
N GLY A 149 -21.67 -9.13 15.52
CA GLY A 149 -22.04 -10.27 14.69
C GLY A 149 -23.28 -11.06 15.16
N SER A 150 -23.66 -12.06 14.36
CA SER A 150 -24.88 -12.87 14.51
C SER A 150 -24.90 -13.80 15.72
N SER A 151 -23.73 -14.20 16.22
CA SER A 151 -23.58 -15.26 17.22
C SER A 151 -22.89 -14.74 18.50
N VAL A 152 -23.48 -13.72 19.12
CA VAL A 152 -22.93 -13.00 20.29
C VAL A 152 -22.47 -13.93 21.42
N LEU A 153 -23.22 -15.01 21.69
CA LEU A 153 -22.89 -15.97 22.76
C LEU A 153 -21.57 -16.72 22.49
N CYS A 154 -21.26 -16.95 21.21
CA CYS A 154 -20.07 -17.68 20.79
C CYS A 154 -18.80 -16.81 20.82
N ASN A 155 -18.94 -15.48 20.94
CA ASN A 155 -17.80 -14.56 20.95
C ASN A 155 -16.86 -14.80 22.14
N THR A 156 -17.35 -15.39 23.23
CA THR A 156 -16.55 -15.74 24.41
C THR A 156 -15.53 -16.84 24.14
N HIS A 157 -15.80 -17.69 23.15
CA HIS A 157 -14.93 -18.78 22.70
C HIS A 157 -14.02 -18.38 21.55
N ALA A 158 -14.17 -17.16 21.01
CA ALA A 158 -13.32 -16.68 19.93
C ALA A 158 -11.86 -16.58 20.40
N VAL A 159 -10.97 -17.08 19.56
CA VAL A 159 -9.52 -17.11 19.80
C VAL A 159 -8.82 -16.26 18.74
N VAL A 160 -7.84 -15.48 19.16
CA VAL A 160 -6.88 -14.78 18.29
C VAL A 160 -5.55 -15.54 18.34
N VAL A 161 -4.87 -15.69 17.20
CA VAL A 161 -3.61 -16.44 17.13
C VAL A 161 -2.46 -15.50 16.77
N LEU A 162 -1.48 -15.42 17.66
CA LEU A 162 -0.17 -14.80 17.42
C LEU A 162 0.89 -15.80 17.86
N PHE A 163 1.21 -16.77 17.00
CA PHE A 163 1.97 -17.99 17.30
C PHE A 163 1.35 -18.94 18.34
N ARG A 164 0.56 -18.43 19.28
CA ARG A 164 -0.28 -19.19 20.21
C ARG A 164 -1.71 -18.64 20.26
N PRO A 165 -2.68 -19.49 20.63
CA PRO A 165 -4.07 -19.08 20.84
C PRO A 165 -4.22 -18.24 22.11
N PHE A 166 -4.93 -17.11 22.00
CA PHE A 166 -5.33 -16.26 23.11
C PHE A 166 -6.83 -15.99 23.03
N SER A 167 -7.52 -15.90 24.17
CA SER A 167 -8.92 -15.48 24.18
C SER A 167 -9.06 -14.08 23.57
N ALA A 168 -9.90 -13.96 22.54
CA ALA A 168 -10.09 -12.72 21.79
C ALA A 168 -10.66 -11.61 22.66
N LEU A 169 -11.57 -11.92 23.59
CA LEU A 169 -12.27 -10.91 24.40
C LEU A 169 -11.49 -10.42 25.62
N THR A 170 -10.60 -11.23 26.18
CA THR A 170 -9.87 -10.91 27.41
C THR A 170 -8.50 -10.32 27.07
N SER A 171 -7.49 -11.16 26.88
CA SER A 171 -6.13 -10.71 26.61
C SER A 171 -5.97 -10.20 25.19
N GLY A 172 -6.60 -10.87 24.21
CA GLY A 172 -6.52 -10.52 22.79
C GLY A 172 -7.03 -9.10 22.53
N ARG A 173 -8.15 -8.71 23.15
CA ARG A 173 -8.74 -7.37 23.02
C ARG A 173 -7.76 -6.30 23.48
N THR A 174 -7.17 -6.43 24.67
CA THR A 174 -6.22 -5.44 25.20
C THR A 174 -4.98 -5.32 24.33
N VAL A 175 -4.39 -6.46 23.93
CA VAL A 175 -3.21 -6.46 23.06
C VAL A 175 -3.53 -5.83 21.71
N CYS A 176 -4.65 -6.20 21.09
CA CYS A 176 -5.07 -5.66 19.80
C CYS A 176 -5.35 -4.15 19.90
N TRP A 177 -5.99 -3.68 20.97
CA TRP A 177 -6.18 -2.24 21.22
C TRP A 177 -4.86 -1.47 21.29
N VAL A 178 -3.91 -1.94 22.10
CA VAL A 178 -2.59 -1.29 22.24
C VAL A 178 -1.87 -1.26 20.90
N MET A 179 -1.86 -2.40 20.19
CA MET A 179 -1.23 -2.51 18.88
C MET A 179 -1.88 -1.61 17.83
N THR A 180 -3.21 -1.58 17.73
CA THR A 180 -3.92 -0.72 16.78
C THR A 180 -3.67 0.76 17.07
N VAL A 181 -3.76 1.19 18.34
CA VAL A 181 -3.47 2.60 18.72
C VAL A 181 -2.03 2.97 18.39
N LEU A 182 -1.07 2.10 18.69
CA LEU A 182 0.34 2.32 18.37
C LEU A 182 0.55 2.43 16.86
N VAL A 183 0.02 1.49 16.08
CA VAL A 183 0.14 1.48 14.61
C VAL A 183 -0.48 2.72 13.99
N VAL A 184 -1.69 3.10 14.42
CA VAL A 184 -2.37 4.33 13.96
C VAL A 184 -1.52 5.56 14.29
N THR A 185 -1.02 5.66 15.52
CA THR A 185 -0.21 6.82 15.96
C THR A 185 1.07 6.94 15.15
N VAL A 186 1.79 5.83 14.95
CA VAL A 186 3.02 5.80 14.16
C VAL A 186 2.73 6.14 12.70
N TYR A 187 1.71 5.52 12.10
CA TYR A 187 1.31 5.78 10.71
C TYR A 187 0.92 7.24 10.50
N THR A 188 0.07 7.81 11.35
CA THR A 188 -0.32 9.23 11.30
C THR A 188 0.88 10.14 11.52
N GLY A 189 1.80 9.79 12.42
CA GLY A 189 3.04 10.56 12.64
C GLY A 189 3.93 10.62 11.40
N ILE A 190 4.12 9.48 10.72
CA ILE A 190 4.85 9.41 9.44
C ILE A 190 4.14 10.25 8.38
N LEU A 191 2.81 10.11 8.26
CA LEU A 191 2.01 10.85 7.29
C LEU A 191 2.10 12.36 7.48
N VAL A 192 1.99 12.84 8.72
CA VAL A 192 2.12 14.26 9.07
C VAL A 192 3.52 14.76 8.76
N LYS A 193 4.57 14.00 9.09
CA LYS A 193 5.96 14.34 8.79
C LYS A 193 6.20 14.49 7.28
N ASP A 194 5.61 13.62 6.47
CA ASP A 194 5.79 13.64 5.01
C ASP A 194 5.01 14.77 4.33
N HIS A 195 3.86 15.19 4.89
CA HIS A 195 3.05 16.29 4.35
C HIS A 195 3.43 17.67 4.88
N MET A 196 4.06 17.74 6.04
CA MET A 196 4.55 19.02 6.56
C MET A 196 5.75 19.47 5.72
N PRO A 197 5.68 20.65 5.07
CA PRO A 197 6.83 21.18 4.35
C PRO A 197 8.02 21.27 5.31
N PRO A 198 9.22 20.83 4.91
CA PRO A 198 10.38 20.85 5.80
C PRO A 198 10.56 22.27 6.32
N ALA A 199 10.48 22.44 7.64
CA ALA A 199 10.50 23.76 8.30
C ALA A 199 11.69 24.63 7.85
N LYS A 200 12.78 23.98 7.44
CA LYS A 200 14.00 24.61 6.90
C LYS A 200 13.79 25.37 5.58
N LYS A 201 12.74 25.12 4.79
CA LYS A 201 12.46 25.88 3.55
C LYS A 201 11.56 27.09 3.79
N LEU A 202 10.72 27.04 4.84
CA LEU A 202 9.82 28.15 5.16
C LEU A 202 10.57 29.34 5.76
N VAL A 203 11.58 29.09 6.60
CA VAL A 203 12.39 30.15 7.22
C VAL A 203 13.10 31.04 6.17
N PRO A 204 13.90 30.52 5.22
CA PRO A 204 14.55 31.36 4.23
C PRO A 204 13.56 32.00 3.26
N GLN A 205 12.47 31.33 2.86
CA GLN A 205 11.45 31.97 2.01
C GLN A 205 10.70 33.10 2.73
N TRP A 206 10.45 32.95 4.03
CA TRP A 206 9.83 33.98 4.84
C TRP A 206 10.79 35.15 5.10
N ILE A 207 12.06 34.87 5.37
CA ILE A 207 13.12 35.89 5.48
C ILE A 207 13.24 36.63 4.14
N GLN A 208 13.32 35.93 3.02
CA GLN A 208 13.41 36.53 1.70
C GLN A 208 12.18 37.40 1.39
N LYS A 209 10.96 36.91 1.64
CA LYS A 209 9.74 37.72 1.49
C LYS A 209 9.72 38.97 2.37
N ARG A 210 10.30 38.92 3.58
CA ARG A 210 10.41 40.10 4.46
C ARG A 210 11.47 41.08 3.98
N VAL A 211 12.64 40.60 3.58
CA VAL A 211 13.73 41.44 3.07
C VAL A 211 13.33 42.13 1.76
N THR A 212 12.70 41.41 0.83
CA THR A 212 12.27 42.00 -0.45
C THR A 212 11.13 43.01 -0.29
N LYS A 213 10.25 42.86 0.71
CA LYS A 213 9.22 43.87 1.02
C LYS A 213 9.77 45.13 1.68
N GLN A 214 10.96 45.08 2.25
CA GLN A 214 11.58 46.21 2.95
C GLN A 214 12.53 47.04 2.09
N ILE A 215 12.75 46.68 0.83
CA ILE A 215 13.35 47.60 -0.13
C ILE A 215 12.18 48.42 -0.69
N PRO A 216 11.89 49.63 -0.17
CA PRO A 216 10.96 50.52 -0.83
C PRO A 216 11.44 50.62 -2.28
N ALA A 217 10.56 50.33 -3.23
CA ALA A 217 10.82 50.60 -4.63
C ALA A 217 11.33 52.03 -4.68
N ALA A 218 12.63 52.18 -4.95
CA ALA A 218 13.22 53.49 -5.12
C ALA A 218 12.34 54.15 -6.18
N SER A 219 11.66 55.22 -5.77
CA SER A 219 10.80 55.96 -6.65
C SER A 219 11.69 56.39 -7.81
N ASP A 220 11.48 55.78 -8.99
CA ASP A 220 11.93 56.31 -10.28
C ASP A 220 11.17 57.62 -10.56
N GLN A 221 11.29 58.58 -9.65
CA GLN A 221 11.07 59.98 -9.96
C GLN A 221 12.40 60.51 -10.50
N ASP A 222 12.32 60.95 -11.76
CA ASP A 222 13.25 61.83 -12.44
C ASP A 222 14.50 61.19 -13.06
N LEU A 223 14.28 60.23 -13.97
CA LEU A 223 15.18 60.07 -15.10
C LEU A 223 14.72 60.98 -16.25
N PRO A 224 15.56 61.93 -16.72
CA PRO A 224 15.19 62.85 -17.79
C PRO A 224 14.83 62.08 -19.06
N LYS A 225 13.68 62.42 -19.62
CA LYS A 225 13.18 61.93 -20.89
C LYS A 225 14.00 62.55 -22.02
N THR A 226 15.22 62.05 -22.25
CA THR A 226 16.04 62.44 -23.39
C THR A 226 15.53 61.71 -24.63
N SER A 227 14.82 62.44 -25.49
CA SER A 227 14.44 62.03 -26.83
C SER A 227 15.46 62.56 -27.84
N PRO A 228 15.35 62.20 -29.13
CA PRO A 228 15.96 61.05 -29.79
C PRO A 228 17.14 61.48 -30.69
N ASP A 229 18.04 60.55 -31.00
CA ASP A 229 18.80 60.45 -32.26
C ASP A 229 20.09 59.66 -32.00
N VAL A 230 19.96 58.33 -31.94
CA VAL A 230 21.12 57.46 -32.08
C VAL A 230 20.82 56.49 -33.21
N VAL A 231 21.47 56.81 -34.32
CA VAL A 231 21.67 56.04 -35.53
C VAL A 231 21.86 54.55 -35.19
N PRO A 232 21.19 53.62 -35.90
CA PRO A 232 21.38 52.20 -35.67
C PRO A 232 22.84 51.84 -35.97
N PRO A 233 23.55 51.16 -35.05
CA PRO A 233 24.90 50.71 -35.35
C PRO A 233 24.85 49.70 -36.50
N PRO A 234 25.89 49.69 -37.36
CA PRO A 234 25.97 48.79 -38.48
C PRO A 234 25.88 47.36 -37.99
N ARG A 235 25.03 46.60 -38.68
CA ARG A 235 24.83 45.15 -38.57
C ARG A 235 26.19 44.45 -38.64
N SER A 236 26.85 44.30 -37.50
CA SER A 236 28.08 43.56 -37.36
C SER A 236 27.76 42.11 -37.73
N ALA A 237 28.49 41.63 -38.72
CA ALA A 237 28.42 40.29 -39.26
C ALA A 237 28.39 39.23 -38.14
N PRO A 238 27.76 38.06 -38.38
CA PRO A 238 27.81 36.95 -37.45
C PRO A 238 29.28 36.66 -37.13
N VAL A 239 29.67 36.92 -35.87
CA VAL A 239 30.91 36.42 -35.31
C VAL A 239 30.74 34.91 -35.27
N ILE A 240 31.24 34.25 -36.31
CA ILE A 240 31.47 32.81 -36.34
C ILE A 240 32.49 32.59 -35.22
N ALA A 241 31.99 32.27 -34.03
CA ALA A 241 32.83 31.80 -32.95
C ALA A 241 33.65 30.64 -33.52
N PRO A 242 35.00 30.68 -33.41
CA PRO A 242 35.83 29.59 -33.88
C PRO A 242 35.34 28.32 -33.20
N GLY A 243 34.90 27.37 -34.03
CA GLY A 243 34.32 26.13 -33.57
C GLY A 243 35.23 25.51 -32.53
N ASN A 244 34.67 25.29 -31.34
CA ASN A 244 35.23 24.36 -30.38
C ASN A 244 35.20 22.99 -31.06
N VAL A 245 36.25 22.69 -31.82
CA VAL A 245 36.61 21.35 -32.23
C VAL A 245 36.97 20.65 -30.93
N GLN A 246 35.94 20.14 -30.25
CA GLN A 246 36.12 19.12 -29.22
C GLN A 246 36.79 17.95 -29.93
N PHE A 247 38.09 17.86 -29.76
CA PHE A 247 38.84 16.64 -30.02
C PHE A 247 38.17 15.53 -29.22
N ARG A 248 37.28 14.81 -29.89
CA ARG A 248 36.66 13.59 -29.40
C ARG A 248 37.79 12.57 -29.33
N ALA A 249 38.47 12.55 -28.18
CA ALA A 249 39.47 11.57 -27.86
C ALA A 249 38.88 10.19 -28.18
N ARG A 250 39.56 9.46 -29.06
CA ARG A 250 39.20 8.12 -29.48
C ARG A 250 39.17 7.28 -28.20
N GLN A 251 37.98 6.95 -27.72
CA GLN A 251 37.83 6.09 -26.54
C GLN A 251 38.56 4.78 -26.82
N PRO A 252 39.41 4.30 -25.89
CA PRO A 252 40.06 3.01 -26.03
C PRO A 252 38.99 1.93 -26.24
N PRO A 253 39.30 0.87 -27.02
CA PRO A 253 38.37 -0.23 -27.27
C PRO A 253 37.85 -0.74 -25.93
N GLU A 254 36.52 -0.76 -25.81
CA GLU A 254 35.85 -1.12 -24.57
C GLU A 254 36.40 -2.46 -24.06
N PRO A 255 36.87 -2.52 -22.80
CA PRO A 255 37.41 -3.74 -22.24
C PRO A 255 36.35 -4.84 -22.34
N HIS A 256 36.84 -6.04 -22.65
CA HIS A 256 36.08 -7.27 -22.75
C HIS A 256 34.93 -7.31 -21.74
N MET A 257 33.71 -7.44 -22.29
CA MET A 257 32.45 -7.58 -21.57
C MET A 257 32.55 -8.80 -20.66
N GLU A 258 33.08 -8.59 -19.47
CA GLU A 258 33.12 -9.59 -18.41
C GLU A 258 31.65 -9.86 -18.08
N TYR A 259 31.17 -11.06 -18.42
CA TYR A 259 29.82 -11.51 -18.08
C TYR A 259 29.77 -11.75 -16.58
N ASP A 260 29.83 -10.67 -15.82
CA ASP A 260 29.55 -10.68 -14.41
C ASP A 260 28.04 -10.94 -14.31
N LEU A 261 27.67 -12.20 -14.03
CA LEU A 261 26.33 -12.54 -13.56
C LEU A 261 26.17 -11.90 -12.17
N GLN A 262 26.05 -10.57 -12.15
CA GLN A 262 25.75 -9.81 -10.96
C GLN A 262 24.33 -10.17 -10.57
N ILE A 263 24.16 -11.25 -9.81
CA ILE A 263 22.89 -11.53 -9.16
C ILE A 263 22.64 -10.36 -8.21
N ALA A 264 21.50 -9.70 -8.38
CA ALA A 264 21.08 -8.62 -7.48
C ALA A 264 20.71 -9.21 -6.11
N TRP A 265 21.70 -9.53 -5.28
CA TRP A 265 21.51 -10.17 -3.97
C TRP A 265 20.53 -9.40 -3.07
N ASN A 266 20.53 -8.06 -3.15
CA ASN A 266 19.57 -7.23 -2.44
C ASN A 266 18.11 -7.55 -2.80
N LEU A 267 17.84 -7.77 -4.09
CA LEU A 267 16.51 -8.16 -4.58
C LEU A 267 16.12 -9.54 -4.06
N VAL A 268 17.04 -10.50 -4.09
CA VAL A 268 16.81 -11.86 -3.60
C VAL A 268 16.48 -11.84 -2.11
N ILE A 269 17.26 -11.09 -1.32
CA ILE A 269 17.03 -10.94 0.12
C ILE A 269 15.66 -10.28 0.38
N GLU A 270 15.32 -9.22 -0.36
CA GLU A 270 14.01 -8.55 -0.24
C GLU A 270 12.85 -9.52 -0.53
N ILE A 271 12.92 -10.30 -1.62
CA ILE A 271 11.92 -11.31 -1.96
C ILE A 271 11.83 -12.38 -0.87
N VAL A 272 12.96 -12.87 -0.34
CA VAL A 272 12.97 -13.87 0.74
C VAL A 272 12.30 -13.34 2.00
N VAL A 273 12.61 -12.11 2.41
CA VAL A 273 11.98 -11.46 3.58
C VAL A 273 10.47 -11.31 3.37
N VAL A 274 10.04 -10.86 2.20
CA VAL A 274 8.62 -10.77 1.83
C VAL A 274 7.94 -12.13 1.93
N LEU A 275 8.54 -13.19 1.38
CA LEU A 275 7.98 -14.55 1.42
C LEU A 275 7.84 -15.08 2.85
N ILE A 276 8.83 -14.81 3.72
CA ILE A 276 8.77 -15.22 5.13
C ILE A 276 7.65 -14.49 5.86
N LEU A 277 7.58 -13.16 5.75
CA LEU A 277 6.55 -12.35 6.42
C LEU A 277 5.14 -12.69 5.92
N TRP A 278 5.00 -12.88 4.61
CA TRP A 278 3.76 -13.34 3.98
C TRP A 278 3.37 -14.72 4.50
N GLY A 279 4.29 -15.69 4.47
CA GLY A 279 4.04 -17.06 4.92
C GLY A 279 3.65 -17.14 6.39
N LEU A 280 4.32 -16.36 7.26
CA LEU A 280 3.95 -16.24 8.67
C LEU A 280 2.53 -15.68 8.84
N THR A 281 2.12 -14.71 8.04
CA THR A 281 0.80 -14.11 8.15
C THR A 281 -0.30 -15.04 7.65
N VAL A 282 -0.08 -15.74 6.52
CA VAL A 282 -0.97 -16.80 6.02
C VAL A 282 -1.11 -17.91 7.06
N MET A 283 0.01 -18.37 7.61
CA MET A 283 0.02 -19.40 8.66
C MET A 283 -0.79 -18.96 9.88
N ASN A 284 -0.60 -17.73 10.38
CA ASN A 284 -1.37 -17.23 11.52
C ASN A 284 -2.87 -17.12 11.20
N THR A 285 -3.24 -16.76 9.97
CA THR A 285 -4.64 -16.67 9.54
C THR A 285 -5.31 -18.05 9.43
N GLU A 286 -4.62 -19.05 8.87
CA GLU A 286 -5.18 -20.40 8.80
C GLU A 286 -5.17 -21.10 10.16
N LEU A 287 -4.19 -20.81 11.03
CA LEU A 287 -4.24 -21.23 12.44
C LEU A 287 -5.41 -20.57 13.17
N LEU A 288 -5.65 -19.27 13.00
CA LEU A 288 -6.82 -18.60 13.54
C LEU A 288 -8.10 -19.37 13.17
N ILE A 289 -8.23 -19.75 11.90
CA ILE A 289 -9.40 -20.49 11.43
C ILE A 289 -9.51 -21.86 12.08
N ARG A 290 -8.41 -22.62 12.08
CA ARG A 290 -8.37 -23.97 12.66
C ARG A 290 -8.68 -23.97 14.15
N TRP A 291 -8.16 -23.00 14.91
CA TRP A 291 -8.33 -22.93 16.35
C TRP A 291 -9.70 -22.42 16.79
N ASN A 292 -10.42 -21.73 15.92
CA ASN A 292 -11.79 -21.30 16.20
C ASN A 292 -12.84 -22.38 15.86
N ASN A 293 -12.44 -23.54 15.32
CA ASN A 293 -13.32 -24.71 15.07
C ASN A 293 -14.68 -24.32 14.44
N PHE A 294 -14.66 -23.62 13.29
CA PHE A 294 -15.89 -23.21 12.61
C PHE A 294 -16.79 -24.42 12.32
N ALA A 295 -18.09 -24.27 12.58
CA ALA A 295 -19.08 -25.29 12.24
C ALA A 295 -19.06 -25.56 10.72
N PRO A 296 -19.27 -26.83 10.31
CA PRO A 296 -19.41 -27.15 8.89
C PRO A 296 -20.58 -26.35 8.31
N SER A 297 -20.38 -25.78 7.11
CA SER A 297 -21.49 -25.17 6.38
C SER A 297 -22.42 -26.29 5.91
N ASP A 298 -23.73 -26.19 6.21
CA ASP A 298 -24.74 -27.20 5.84
C ASP A 298 -24.86 -27.43 4.31
N GLY A 299 -24.28 -26.54 3.51
CA GLY A 299 -24.14 -26.71 2.07
C GLY A 299 -22.87 -27.48 1.72
N THR A 300 -22.99 -28.43 0.80
CA THR A 300 -21.85 -28.92 0.00
C THR A 300 -20.97 -27.72 -0.37
N SER A 301 -19.67 -27.80 -0.11
CA SER A 301 -18.67 -26.73 -0.21
C SER A 301 -18.53 -26.18 -1.64
N SER A 302 -19.60 -25.62 -2.15
CA SER A 302 -19.76 -25.15 -3.50
C SER A 302 -19.23 -23.73 -3.53
N TRP A 303 -18.34 -23.50 -4.49
CA TRP A 303 -17.82 -22.17 -4.77
C TRP A 303 -18.98 -21.23 -5.05
N GLN A 304 -19.17 -20.23 -4.19
CA GLN A 304 -20.17 -19.20 -4.38
C GLN A 304 -19.62 -18.09 -5.28
N PHE A 305 -20.51 -17.39 -5.97
CA PHE A 305 -20.15 -16.30 -6.89
C PHE A 305 -19.28 -15.23 -6.20
N GLY A 306 -19.52 -14.95 -4.91
CA GLY A 306 -18.74 -14.01 -4.11
C GLY A 306 -17.26 -14.39 -3.97
N GLN A 307 -16.90 -15.67 -4.09
CA GLN A 307 -15.52 -16.16 -4.03
C GLN A 307 -14.79 -16.08 -5.36
N VAL A 308 -15.53 -16.10 -6.47
CA VAL A 308 -14.95 -16.13 -7.83
C VAL A 308 -14.47 -14.74 -8.23
N LEU A 309 -15.21 -13.68 -7.87
CA LEU A 309 -14.86 -12.31 -8.24
C LEU A 309 -13.48 -11.87 -7.72
N PRO A 310 -13.12 -12.06 -6.43
CA PRO A 310 -11.79 -11.72 -5.92
C PRO A 310 -10.67 -12.50 -6.62
N MET A 311 -10.92 -13.74 -7.04
CA MET A 311 -9.95 -14.56 -7.78
C MET A 311 -9.67 -13.98 -9.17
N PHE A 312 -10.67 -13.41 -9.86
CA PHE A 312 -10.43 -12.72 -11.12
C PHE A 312 -9.54 -11.48 -10.96
N LEU A 313 -9.65 -10.76 -9.83
CA LEU A 313 -8.81 -9.59 -9.55
C LEU A 313 -7.33 -9.95 -9.32
N VAL A 314 -7.02 -11.22 -9.03
CA VAL A 314 -5.64 -11.73 -8.92
C VAL A 314 -4.96 -11.85 -10.29
N VAL A 315 -5.73 -12.01 -11.37
CA VAL A 315 -5.18 -12.27 -12.70
C VAL A 315 -4.34 -11.10 -13.20
N LEU A 316 -4.79 -9.85 -12.99
CA LEU A 316 -4.06 -8.66 -13.42
C LEU A 316 -2.66 -8.51 -12.77
N PRO A 317 -2.52 -8.56 -11.43
CA PRO A 317 -1.19 -8.52 -10.82
C PRO A 317 -0.35 -9.73 -11.23
N LEU A 318 -0.94 -10.92 -11.39
CA LEU A 318 -0.20 -12.10 -11.87
C LEU A 318 0.38 -11.88 -13.27
N THR A 319 -0.41 -11.39 -14.22
CA THR A 319 0.07 -11.13 -15.59
C THR A 319 1.20 -10.11 -15.58
N ASN A 320 1.09 -9.08 -14.74
CA ASN A 320 2.15 -8.07 -14.61
C ASN A 320 3.42 -8.68 -14.00
N VAL A 321 3.31 -9.56 -13.00
CA VAL A 321 4.48 -10.27 -12.43
C VAL A 321 5.16 -11.08 -13.52
N VAL A 322 4.41 -11.89 -14.26
CA VAL A 322 4.96 -12.75 -15.31
C VAL A 322 5.65 -11.91 -16.39
N ASN A 323 5.05 -10.80 -16.80
CA ASN A 323 5.65 -9.89 -17.78
C ASN A 323 6.93 -9.24 -17.25
N ALA A 324 6.92 -8.73 -16.01
CA ALA A 324 8.10 -8.12 -15.39
C ALA A 324 9.25 -9.14 -15.24
N PHE A 325 8.96 -10.38 -14.83
CA PHE A 325 9.99 -11.42 -14.74
C PHE A 325 10.48 -11.87 -16.12
N ARG A 326 9.62 -11.91 -17.13
CA ARG A 326 10.01 -12.25 -18.50
C ARG A 326 10.90 -11.19 -19.14
N GLU A 327 10.58 -9.91 -18.94
CA GLU A 327 11.32 -8.80 -19.52
C GLU A 327 12.67 -8.61 -18.85
N PHE A 328 12.68 -8.60 -17.53
CA PHE A 328 13.88 -8.20 -16.79
C PHE A 328 14.68 -9.41 -16.22
N GLY A 329 14.09 -10.61 -16.13
CA GLY A 329 14.75 -11.81 -15.58
C GLY A 329 15.17 -11.65 -14.11
N LEU A 330 16.20 -12.38 -13.66
CA LEU A 330 16.86 -12.14 -12.36
C LEU A 330 18.05 -11.18 -12.44
N ARG A 331 18.23 -10.54 -13.61
CA ARG A 331 19.36 -9.63 -13.85
C ARG A 331 19.12 -8.29 -13.15
N PRO A 332 20.17 -7.61 -12.67
CA PRO A 332 20.05 -6.26 -12.14
C PRO A 332 19.46 -5.37 -13.23
N SER A 333 18.66 -4.38 -12.84
CA SER A 333 18.38 -3.26 -13.73
C SER A 333 19.73 -2.60 -14.00
N SER A 334 20.30 -2.86 -15.18
CA SER A 334 21.44 -2.11 -15.67
C SER A 334 20.93 -0.68 -15.81
N GLY A 335 21.24 0.15 -14.81
CA GLY A 335 20.81 1.53 -14.77
C GLY A 335 21.22 2.17 -16.09
N SER A 336 20.23 2.56 -16.90
CA SER A 336 20.41 3.59 -17.91
C SER A 336 20.70 4.88 -17.13
N GLY A 337 21.97 5.07 -16.80
CA GLY A 337 22.51 6.29 -16.21
C GLY A 337 22.34 7.48 -17.14
#